data_AF-A0A972QD87-F1
#
_entry.id   AF-A0A972QD87-F1
#
_cell.length_a   1.000
_cell.length_b   1.000
_cell.length_c   1.000
_cell.angle_alpha   90.00
_cell.angle_beta   90.00
_cell.angle_gamma   90.00
#
_symmetry.space_group_name_H-M   'P 1'
#
loop_
_entity.id
_entity.type
_entity.pdbx_description
1 polymer ?
#
loop_
_entity_poly.entity_id
_entity_poly.type
_entity_poly.pdbx_seq_one_letter_code
_entity_poly.pdbx_strand_id
1 'polypeptide(L)'
;NVNVAAYCLMTNHYHVLLQTPEGNISRCMRHLNSIYTQRYNRRHGFDGQLFRGRYKSILVCNDSHLLQLVRYIHKNPVKSGIVKNSQDYEWSSYKGYLSYAKKWDWLYKNYILSMITPKKRGRLKPFVEFMQKDDSEEVTRLFSLKKLPSFFGPESFITGIKEKYYFKKKNNEVPESKSLAPTSDIIISAVCEHYEVAFNELLKTRRGIFNEPRNIAVYLLRHIRGENLNNISTLLNIKTYSTVSSIIRKVSDLKKCNRRIRKEIESIQDSINTGQRQT
;
A
#
# COMPACT_ATOMS: atom_id res chain seq x y z
N ASN A 1 0.62 16.32 -13.31
CA ASN A 1 0.85 15.40 -14.46
C ASN A 1 0.50 13.95 -14.10
N VAL A 2 -0.26 13.21 -14.91
CA VAL A 2 -0.60 11.78 -14.71
C VAL A 2 -0.66 11.06 -16.06
N ASN A 3 -0.08 9.87 -16.13
CA ASN A 3 -0.13 9.01 -17.32
C ASN A 3 -1.14 7.87 -17.09
N VAL A 4 -2.09 7.70 -18.02
CA VAL A 4 -3.08 6.62 -17.96
C VAL A 4 -2.58 5.44 -18.80
N ALA A 5 -2.26 4.32 -18.16
CA ALA A 5 -1.81 3.12 -18.86
C ALA A 5 -2.99 2.27 -19.32
N ALA A 6 -3.92 1.95 -18.41
CA ALA A 6 -5.11 1.16 -18.72
C ALA A 6 -6.33 1.67 -17.94
N TYR A 7 -7.54 1.50 -18.50
CA TYR A 7 -8.78 1.73 -17.78
C TYR A 7 -9.90 0.79 -18.23
N CYS A 8 -10.85 0.56 -17.35
CA CYS A 8 -12.14 -0.09 -17.62
C CYS A 8 -13.21 0.54 -16.72
N LEU A 9 -14.22 1.15 -17.34
CA LEU A 9 -15.35 1.75 -16.65
C LEU A 9 -16.47 0.72 -16.61
N MET A 10 -16.74 0.15 -15.44
CA MET A 10 -17.82 -0.82 -15.23
C MET A 10 -19.12 -0.09 -14.92
N THR A 11 -20.24 -0.83 -14.87
CA THR A 11 -21.57 -0.27 -14.58
C THR A 11 -21.68 0.33 -13.17
N ASN A 12 -20.90 -0.17 -12.20
CA ASN A 12 -20.99 0.19 -10.79
C ASN A 12 -19.65 0.65 -10.17
N HIS A 13 -18.53 0.54 -10.89
CA HIS A 13 -17.21 1.01 -10.44
C HIS A 13 -16.28 1.20 -11.65
N TYR A 14 -15.04 1.59 -11.41
CA TYR A 14 -14.04 1.64 -12.48
C TYR A 14 -12.69 1.11 -11.97
N HIS A 15 -11.90 0.61 -12.90
CA HIS A 15 -10.49 0.27 -12.69
C HIS A 15 -9.61 1.16 -13.56
N VAL A 16 -8.56 1.73 -13.00
CA VAL A 16 -7.60 2.55 -13.75
C VAL A 16 -6.19 2.24 -13.25
N LEU A 17 -5.28 1.99 -14.20
CA LEU A 17 -3.85 1.89 -13.97
C LEU A 17 -3.19 3.21 -14.36
N LEU A 18 -2.60 3.88 -13.36
CA LEU A 18 -2.03 5.21 -13.48
C LEU A 18 -0.55 5.18 -13.10
N GLN A 19 0.26 5.93 -13.84
CA GLN A 19 1.59 6.33 -13.38
C GLN A 19 1.53 7.80 -12.98
N THR A 20 2.02 8.10 -11.78
CA THR A 20 2.05 9.46 -11.22
C THR A 20 3.49 9.90 -10.95
N PRO A 21 4.19 10.48 -11.95
CA PRO A 21 5.59 10.89 -11.81
C PRO A 21 5.85 11.85 -10.64
N GLU A 22 4.85 12.67 -10.30
CA GLU A 22 4.92 13.69 -9.23
C GLU A 22 4.29 13.22 -7.90
N GLY A 23 3.89 11.94 -7.77
CA GLY A 23 3.22 11.44 -6.56
C GLY A 23 1.87 12.13 -6.25
N ASN A 24 1.17 12.61 -7.28
CA ASN A 24 0.02 13.51 -7.20
C ASN A 24 -1.35 12.81 -7.35
N ILE A 25 -1.42 11.49 -7.10
CA ILE A 25 -2.64 10.69 -7.31
C ILE A 25 -3.86 11.26 -6.56
N SER A 26 -3.69 11.68 -5.31
CA SER A 26 -4.79 12.20 -4.49
C SER A 26 -5.41 13.47 -5.07
N ARG A 27 -4.58 14.36 -5.65
CA ARG A 27 -5.04 15.57 -6.33
C ARG A 27 -5.79 15.22 -7.62
N CYS A 28 -5.26 14.26 -8.39
CA CYS A 28 -5.89 13.78 -9.62
C CYS A 28 -7.27 13.18 -9.36
N MET A 29 -7.36 12.23 -8.42
CA MET A 29 -8.62 11.55 -8.11
C MET A 29 -9.65 12.50 -7.49
N ARG A 30 -9.22 13.47 -6.67
CA ARG A 30 -10.13 14.52 -6.17
C ARG A 30 -10.73 15.31 -7.32
N HIS A 31 -9.91 15.74 -8.27
CA HIS A 31 -10.38 16.51 -9.43
C HIS A 31 -11.32 15.69 -10.32
N LEU A 32 -10.90 14.47 -10.71
CA LEU A 32 -11.67 13.56 -11.56
C LEU A 32 -13.05 13.25 -10.96
N ASN A 33 -13.08 12.78 -9.71
CA ASN A 33 -14.32 12.39 -9.06
C ASN A 33 -15.24 13.58 -8.81
N SER A 34 -14.68 14.75 -8.47
CA SER A 34 -15.49 15.96 -8.22
C SER A 34 -16.16 16.45 -9.49
N ILE A 35 -15.42 16.55 -10.60
CA ILE A 35 -15.98 17.00 -11.87
C ILE A 35 -17.03 16.02 -12.37
N TYR A 36 -16.76 14.72 -12.29
CA TYR A 36 -17.72 13.71 -12.71
C TYR A 36 -19.01 13.77 -11.88
N THR A 37 -18.89 13.84 -10.55
CA THR A 37 -20.04 13.97 -9.63
C THR A 37 -20.86 15.21 -9.97
N GLN A 38 -20.23 16.38 -10.10
CA GLN A 38 -20.94 17.62 -10.43
C GLN A 38 -21.66 17.55 -11.78
N ARG A 39 -21.03 16.98 -12.81
CA ARG A 39 -21.64 16.83 -14.13
C ARG A 39 -22.81 15.85 -14.10
N TYR A 40 -22.65 14.72 -13.43
CA TYR A 40 -23.71 13.73 -13.27
C TYR A 40 -24.91 14.32 -12.53
N ASN A 41 -24.65 14.95 -11.38
CA ASN A 41 -25.66 15.60 -10.55
C ASN A 41 -26.45 16.66 -11.32
N ARG A 42 -25.76 17.59 -12.01
CA ARG A 42 -26.41 18.60 -12.85
C ARG A 42 -27.24 18.00 -13.98
N ARG A 43 -26.75 16.94 -14.62
CA ARG A 43 -27.45 16.27 -15.72
C ARG A 43 -28.71 15.54 -15.26
N HIS A 44 -28.68 14.97 -14.05
CA HIS A 44 -29.75 14.12 -13.54
C HIS A 44 -30.62 14.76 -12.44
N GLY A 45 -30.36 16.02 -12.07
CA GLY A 45 -31.11 16.74 -11.04
C GLY A 45 -30.83 16.24 -9.61
N PHE A 46 -29.66 15.67 -9.37
CA PHE A 46 -29.21 15.26 -8.04
C PHE A 46 -28.26 16.29 -7.43
N ASP A 47 -28.06 16.26 -6.12
CA ASP A 47 -27.16 17.16 -5.37
C ASP A 47 -26.24 16.42 -4.38
N GLY A 48 -26.45 15.11 -4.19
CA GLY A 48 -25.72 14.28 -3.23
C GLY A 48 -24.42 13.64 -3.73
N GLN A 49 -23.84 12.80 -2.87
CA GLN A 49 -22.62 12.06 -3.15
C GLN A 49 -22.86 10.91 -4.14
N LEU A 50 -22.09 10.86 -5.23
CA LEU A 50 -22.20 9.81 -6.25
C LEU A 50 -21.38 8.55 -5.92
N PHE A 51 -20.17 8.72 -5.38
CA PHE A 51 -19.26 7.59 -5.09
C PHE A 51 -19.42 7.11 -3.64
N ARG A 52 -19.48 5.80 -3.42
CA ARG A 52 -19.68 5.18 -2.08
C ARG A 52 -18.50 5.28 -1.10
N GLY A 53 -17.54 6.18 -1.35
CA GLY A 53 -16.39 6.42 -0.49
C GLY A 53 -15.14 6.86 -1.24
N ARG A 54 -13.99 6.77 -0.56
CA ARG A 54 -12.68 7.04 -1.17
C ARG A 54 -12.31 5.96 -2.20
N TYR A 55 -11.52 6.34 -3.20
CA TYR A 55 -10.92 5.37 -4.11
C TYR A 55 -9.95 4.46 -3.35
N LYS A 56 -9.81 3.22 -3.81
CA LYS A 56 -8.76 2.30 -3.35
C LYS A 56 -7.57 2.44 -4.29
N SER A 57 -6.35 2.39 -3.75
CA SER A 57 -5.12 2.44 -4.54
C SER A 57 -4.10 1.44 -4.01
N ILE A 58 -3.40 0.81 -4.95
CA ILE A 58 -2.31 -0.12 -4.70
C ILE A 58 -1.10 0.42 -5.45
N LEU A 59 0.04 0.55 -4.79
CA LEU A 59 1.30 0.90 -5.43
C LEU A 59 1.91 -0.37 -6.04
N VAL A 60 2.15 -0.36 -7.34
CA VAL A 60 2.54 -1.54 -8.11
C VAL A 60 3.99 -1.43 -8.54
N CYS A 61 4.74 -2.53 -8.42
CA CYS A 61 6.09 -2.64 -8.97
C CYS A 61 6.07 -2.54 -10.50
N ASN A 62 7.10 -1.93 -11.06
CA ASN A 62 7.21 -1.72 -12.50
C ASN A 62 7.82 -2.93 -13.22
N ASP A 63 7.16 -4.08 -13.11
CA ASP A 63 7.65 -5.38 -13.57
C ASP A 63 6.52 -6.22 -14.21
N SER A 64 6.65 -7.55 -14.21
CA SER A 64 5.64 -8.46 -14.76
C SER A 64 4.26 -8.30 -14.08
N HIS A 65 4.18 -7.86 -12.82
CA HIS A 65 2.92 -7.62 -12.12
C HIS A 65 2.12 -6.50 -12.79
N LEU A 66 2.80 -5.48 -13.32
CA LEU A 66 2.16 -4.38 -14.05
C LEU A 66 1.40 -4.90 -15.29
N LEU A 67 2.02 -5.79 -16.05
CA LEU A 67 1.38 -6.42 -17.22
C LEU A 67 0.14 -7.21 -16.79
N GLN A 68 0.26 -8.03 -15.75
CA GLN A 68 -0.86 -8.83 -15.26
C GLN A 68 -2.05 -7.95 -14.86
N LEU A 69 -1.83 -6.77 -14.26
CA LEU A 69 -2.90 -5.83 -13.96
C LEU A 69 -3.54 -5.22 -15.20
N VAL A 70 -2.78 -4.91 -16.26
CA VAL A 70 -3.36 -4.44 -17.53
C VAL A 70 -4.33 -5.49 -18.07
N ARG A 71 -3.91 -6.76 -18.08
CA ARG A 71 -4.77 -7.86 -18.52
C ARG A 71 -6.02 -7.98 -17.66
N TYR A 72 -5.87 -7.98 -16.33
CA TYR A 72 -6.98 -8.06 -15.40
C TYR A 72 -8.00 -6.93 -15.64
N ILE A 73 -7.53 -5.69 -15.81
CA ILE A 73 -8.39 -4.52 -16.06
C ILE A 73 -9.21 -4.71 -17.33
N HIS A 74 -8.59 -5.15 -18.43
CA HIS A 74 -9.29 -5.37 -19.70
C HIS A 74 -10.16 -6.62 -19.70
N LYS A 75 -9.85 -7.64 -18.88
CA LYS A 75 -10.67 -8.85 -18.71
C LYS A 75 -11.85 -8.67 -17.76
N ASN A 76 -11.89 -7.59 -16.97
CA ASN A 76 -12.93 -7.37 -15.96
C ASN A 76 -14.38 -7.44 -16.49
N PRO A 77 -14.70 -6.88 -17.69
CA PRO A 77 -16.02 -7.03 -18.30
C PRO A 77 -16.40 -8.48 -18.64
N VAL A 78 -15.42 -9.27 -19.11
CA VAL A 78 -15.59 -10.69 -19.44
C VAL A 78 -15.81 -11.49 -18.16
N LYS A 79 -14.98 -11.25 -17.13
CA LYS A 79 -15.11 -11.90 -15.82
C LYS A 79 -16.45 -11.61 -15.14
N SER A 80 -17.00 -10.41 -15.38
CA SER A 80 -18.30 -10.01 -14.84
C SER A 80 -19.48 -10.47 -15.71
N GLY A 81 -19.23 -11.23 -16.78
CA GLY A 81 -20.27 -11.76 -17.68
C GLY A 81 -20.95 -10.70 -18.56
N ILE A 82 -20.41 -9.49 -18.67
CA ILE A 82 -21.03 -8.39 -19.45
C ILE A 82 -20.84 -8.60 -20.96
N VAL A 83 -19.68 -9.12 -21.35
CA VAL A 83 -19.33 -9.42 -22.75
C VAL A 83 -18.58 -10.74 -22.84
N LYS A 84 -18.59 -11.39 -24.01
CA LYS A 84 -17.83 -12.61 -24.25
C LYS A 84 -16.34 -12.34 -24.47
N ASN A 85 -15.99 -11.24 -25.16
CA ASN A 85 -14.61 -10.86 -25.44
C ASN A 85 -14.32 -9.43 -24.97
N SER A 86 -13.09 -9.17 -24.51
CA SER A 86 -12.67 -7.82 -24.06
C SER A 86 -12.79 -6.74 -25.14
N GLN A 87 -12.67 -7.09 -26.42
CA GLN A 87 -12.84 -6.16 -27.54
C GLN A 87 -14.27 -5.65 -27.72
N ASP A 88 -15.25 -6.42 -27.24
CA ASP A 88 -16.67 -6.10 -27.37
C ASP A 88 -17.06 -5.02 -26.35
N TYR A 89 -16.25 -4.80 -25.31
CA TYR A 89 -16.51 -3.78 -24.29
C TYR A 89 -15.96 -2.41 -24.68
N GLU A 90 -16.87 -1.48 -24.98
CA GLU A 90 -16.53 -0.14 -25.45
C GLU A 90 -15.88 0.74 -24.37
N TRP A 91 -16.28 0.56 -23.11
CA TRP A 91 -15.88 1.42 -22.00
C TRP A 91 -14.54 1.01 -21.37
N SER A 92 -13.60 0.52 -22.17
CA SER A 92 -12.25 0.17 -21.74
C SER A 92 -11.18 0.70 -22.69
N SER A 93 -9.95 0.79 -22.21
CA SER A 93 -8.82 1.16 -23.06
C SER A 93 -8.34 0.05 -23.99
N TYR A 94 -8.97 -1.14 -23.96
CA TYR A 94 -8.52 -2.31 -24.73
C TYR A 94 -8.46 -2.03 -26.24
N LYS A 95 -9.49 -1.36 -26.80
CA LYS A 95 -9.49 -0.91 -28.20
C LYS A 95 -8.34 0.04 -28.53
N GLY A 96 -7.87 0.80 -27.53
CA GLY A 96 -6.69 1.65 -27.65
C GLY A 96 -5.40 0.85 -27.80
N TYR A 97 -5.28 -0.31 -27.15
CA TYR A 97 -4.14 -1.21 -27.33
C TYR A 97 -4.16 -1.93 -28.68
N LEU A 98 -5.34 -2.17 -29.25
CA LEU A 98 -5.51 -2.80 -30.57
C LEU A 98 -5.37 -1.82 -31.75
N SER A 99 -5.15 -0.53 -31.50
CA SER A 99 -5.21 0.51 -32.54
C SER A 99 -3.92 1.31 -32.65
N TYR A 100 -3.56 1.68 -33.88
CA TYR A 100 -2.51 2.66 -34.20
C TYR A 100 -3.08 4.07 -34.46
N ALA A 101 -4.38 4.29 -34.26
CA ALA A 101 -5.00 5.59 -34.52
C ALA A 101 -4.53 6.66 -33.51
N LYS A 102 -4.28 7.88 -34.02
CA LYS A 102 -3.79 9.03 -33.23
C LYS A 102 -4.68 9.41 -32.05
N LYS A 103 -5.99 9.11 -32.12
CA LYS A 103 -6.93 9.36 -31.01
C LYS A 103 -6.55 8.63 -29.71
N TRP A 104 -5.66 7.65 -29.78
CA TRP A 104 -5.18 6.87 -28.64
C TRP A 104 -3.76 7.26 -28.19
N ASP A 105 -3.18 8.34 -28.71
CA ASP A 105 -1.80 8.75 -28.39
C ASP A 105 -1.65 9.27 -26.95
N TRP A 106 -2.75 9.72 -26.34
CA TRP A 106 -2.80 10.10 -24.93
C TRP A 106 -2.69 8.90 -23.97
N LEU A 107 -2.99 7.68 -24.45
CA LEU A 107 -2.91 6.47 -23.65
C LEU A 107 -1.45 6.05 -23.54
N TYR A 108 -0.96 5.86 -22.32
CA TYR A 108 0.41 5.44 -22.01
C TYR A 108 0.65 3.94 -22.28
N LYS A 109 0.14 3.45 -23.43
CA LYS A 109 0.23 2.05 -23.87
C LYS A 109 1.61 1.67 -24.41
N ASN A 110 2.38 2.63 -24.92
CA ASN A 110 3.66 2.35 -25.57
C ASN A 110 4.66 1.72 -24.60
N TYR A 111 4.70 2.22 -23.37
CA TYR A 111 5.52 1.65 -22.30
C TYR A 111 5.11 0.21 -21.99
N ILE A 112 3.82 -0.03 -21.75
CA ILE A 112 3.27 -1.36 -21.49
C ILE A 112 3.55 -2.34 -22.65
N LEU A 113 3.34 -1.91 -23.89
CA LEU A 113 3.60 -2.75 -25.06
C LEU A 113 5.09 -3.08 -25.21
N SER A 114 5.99 -2.17 -24.81
CA SER A 114 7.44 -2.43 -24.84
C SER A 114 7.89 -3.50 -23.86
N MET A 115 7.16 -3.70 -22.75
CA MET A 115 7.42 -4.78 -21.80
C MET A 115 7.00 -6.16 -22.34
N ILE A 116 6.08 -6.20 -23.33
CA ILE A 116 5.64 -7.45 -23.97
C ILE A 116 6.57 -7.78 -25.15
N THR A 117 6.93 -6.78 -25.95
CA THR A 117 7.82 -6.96 -27.09
C THR A 117 8.63 -5.69 -27.37
N PRO A 118 9.94 -5.80 -27.65
CA PRO A 118 10.75 -4.64 -28.03
C PRO A 118 10.40 -4.12 -29.44
N LYS A 119 9.73 -4.93 -30.27
CA LYS A 119 9.39 -4.57 -31.65
C LYS A 119 8.18 -3.63 -31.70
N LYS A 120 8.36 -2.43 -32.25
CA LYS A 120 7.25 -1.47 -32.44
C LYS A 120 6.25 -1.93 -33.52
N ARG A 121 6.74 -2.51 -34.62
CA ARG A 121 5.89 -3.09 -35.68
C ARG A 121 5.45 -4.49 -35.27
N GLY A 122 4.18 -4.82 -35.52
CA GLY A 122 3.62 -6.15 -35.22
C GLY A 122 3.28 -6.41 -33.75
N ARG A 123 3.39 -5.42 -32.87
CA ARG A 123 3.15 -5.56 -31.42
C ARG A 123 1.72 -5.95 -31.01
N LEU A 124 0.75 -5.82 -31.92
CA LEU A 124 -0.63 -6.21 -31.67
C LEU A 124 -0.77 -7.72 -31.44
N LYS A 125 -0.10 -8.54 -32.25
CA LYS A 125 -0.18 -10.01 -32.14
C LYS A 125 0.34 -10.52 -30.79
N PRO A 126 1.56 -10.14 -30.33
CA PRO A 126 2.03 -10.48 -28.99
C PRO A 126 1.12 -9.96 -27.87
N PHE A 127 0.51 -8.77 -28.04
CA PHE A 127 -0.44 -8.25 -27.05
C PHE A 127 -1.72 -9.09 -26.99
N VAL A 128 -2.28 -9.51 -28.12
CA VAL A 128 -3.45 -10.39 -28.16
C VAL A 128 -3.14 -11.74 -27.53
N GLU A 129 -2.00 -12.35 -27.86
CA GLU A 129 -1.53 -13.60 -27.24
C GLU A 129 -1.35 -13.45 -25.73
N PHE A 130 -0.77 -12.34 -25.27
CA PHE A 130 -0.65 -12.01 -23.86
C PHE A 130 -2.03 -11.93 -23.16
N MET A 131 -3.02 -11.37 -23.85
CA MET A 131 -4.39 -11.20 -23.35
C MET A 131 -5.20 -12.51 -23.36
N GLN A 132 -4.83 -13.50 -24.17
CA GLN A 132 -5.48 -14.82 -24.14
C GLN A 132 -5.10 -15.62 -22.89
N LYS A 133 -3.88 -15.43 -22.35
CA LYS A 133 -3.41 -16.11 -21.13
C LYS A 133 -4.32 -15.83 -19.93
N ASP A 134 -4.45 -16.78 -19.04
CA ASP A 134 -5.17 -16.59 -17.78
C ASP A 134 -4.49 -15.61 -16.85
N ASP A 135 -5.28 -15.03 -15.95
CA ASP A 135 -4.73 -14.22 -14.88
C ASP A 135 -3.98 -15.08 -13.88
N SER A 136 -2.90 -14.54 -13.32
CA SER A 136 -2.15 -15.24 -12.30
C SER A 136 -3.03 -15.49 -11.07
N GLU A 137 -2.72 -16.56 -10.34
CA GLU A 137 -3.32 -16.82 -9.04
C GLU A 137 -3.11 -15.64 -8.09
N GLU A 138 -1.95 -14.98 -8.18
CA GLU A 138 -1.60 -13.83 -7.37
C GLU A 138 -2.55 -12.64 -7.58
N VAL A 139 -2.82 -12.26 -8.83
CA VAL A 139 -3.76 -11.17 -9.16
C VAL A 139 -5.19 -11.58 -8.81
N THR A 140 -5.56 -12.83 -9.06
CA THR A 140 -6.89 -13.33 -8.71
C THR A 140 -7.12 -13.29 -7.20
N ARG A 141 -6.12 -13.71 -6.41
CA ARG A 141 -6.12 -13.60 -4.95
C ARG A 141 -6.15 -12.15 -4.49
N LEU A 142 -5.35 -11.27 -5.10
CA LEU A 142 -5.30 -9.85 -4.75
C LEU A 142 -6.70 -9.22 -4.73
N PHE A 143 -7.47 -9.44 -5.80
CA PHE A 143 -8.81 -8.85 -5.95
C PHE A 143 -9.94 -9.63 -5.27
N SER A 144 -9.67 -10.84 -4.75
CA SER A 144 -10.62 -11.58 -3.91
C SER A 144 -10.56 -11.16 -2.43
N LEU A 145 -9.52 -10.45 -2.00
CA LEU A 145 -9.36 -9.97 -0.64
C LEU A 145 -10.43 -8.92 -0.27
N LYS A 146 -11.01 -9.06 0.93
CA LYS A 146 -11.88 -8.03 1.53
C LYS A 146 -11.18 -6.68 1.65
N LYS A 147 -9.88 -6.70 2.00
CA LYS A 147 -9.03 -5.51 2.14
C LYS A 147 -7.83 -5.64 1.21
N LEU A 148 -7.75 -4.73 0.23
CA LEU A 148 -6.63 -4.66 -0.70
C LEU A 148 -5.35 -4.21 0.05
N PRO A 149 -4.19 -4.77 -0.30
CA PRO A 149 -2.91 -4.34 0.25
C PRO A 149 -2.51 -2.96 -0.31
N SER A 150 -1.58 -2.29 0.37
CA SER A 150 -1.02 -1.00 -0.09
C SER A 150 -0.04 -1.17 -1.24
N PHE A 151 0.61 -2.33 -1.36
CA PHE A 151 1.68 -2.63 -2.31
C PHE A 151 1.38 -3.93 -3.06
N PHE A 152 1.82 -4.03 -4.31
CA PHE A 152 1.75 -5.24 -5.12
C PHE A 152 3.02 -5.37 -5.98
N GLY A 153 3.69 -6.52 -5.87
CA GLY A 153 4.99 -6.76 -6.47
C GLY A 153 5.86 -7.69 -5.63
N PRO A 154 7.12 -7.93 -6.05
CA PRO A 154 8.02 -8.86 -5.38
C PRO A 154 8.37 -8.38 -3.97
N GLU A 155 8.74 -9.32 -3.10
CA GLU A 155 9.08 -9.02 -1.70
C GLU A 155 10.18 -7.97 -1.59
N SER A 156 11.22 -8.05 -2.42
CA SER A 156 12.32 -7.07 -2.47
C SER A 156 11.85 -5.63 -2.76
N PHE A 157 10.84 -5.46 -3.61
CA PHE A 157 10.24 -4.15 -3.88
C PHE A 157 9.47 -3.62 -2.67
N ILE A 158 8.70 -4.49 -2.00
CA ILE A 158 7.92 -4.12 -0.83
C ILE A 158 8.87 -3.75 0.33
N THR A 159 9.91 -4.54 0.56
CA THR A 159 10.93 -4.31 1.58
C THR A 159 11.68 -3.00 1.31
N GLY A 160 12.15 -2.78 0.07
CA GLY A 160 12.81 -1.52 -0.31
C GLY A 160 11.92 -0.28 -0.18
N ILE A 161 10.61 -0.38 -0.40
CA ILE A 161 9.68 0.73 -0.12
C ILE A 161 9.59 1.01 1.38
N LYS A 162 9.42 -0.04 2.19
CA LYS A 162 9.33 0.09 3.65
C LYS A 162 10.59 0.77 4.18
N GLU A 163 11.77 0.26 3.84
CA GLU A 163 13.05 0.85 4.23
C GLU A 163 13.17 2.33 3.86
N LYS A 164 12.83 2.68 2.62
CA LYS A 164 13.05 4.03 2.08
C LYS A 164 12.09 5.06 2.64
N TYR A 165 10.86 4.66 2.95
CA TYR A 165 9.78 5.60 3.25
C TYR A 165 9.22 5.49 4.67
N TYR A 166 9.61 4.47 5.45
CA TYR A 166 9.06 4.27 6.79
C TYR A 166 9.24 5.52 7.70
N PHE A 167 10.41 6.15 7.70
CA PHE A 167 10.67 7.35 8.50
C PHE A 167 10.16 8.65 7.85
N LYS A 168 9.75 8.61 6.57
CA LYS A 168 9.12 9.75 5.88
C LYS A 168 7.62 9.80 6.23
N LYS A 169 7.34 10.31 7.43
CA LYS A 169 6.03 10.65 8.01
C LYS A 169 5.06 9.49 8.33
N LYS A 170 4.69 9.49 9.61
CA LYS A 170 3.41 9.04 10.14
C LYS A 170 2.41 10.20 9.95
N ASN A 171 1.53 10.15 8.95
CA ASN A 171 0.34 10.98 8.99
C ASN A 171 -0.78 10.16 9.63
N ASN A 172 -1.25 10.57 10.81
CA ASN A 172 -2.33 9.87 11.50
C ASN A 172 -3.63 9.80 10.66
N GLU A 173 -3.78 10.68 9.66
CA GLU A 173 -4.90 10.71 8.72
C GLU A 173 -4.78 9.70 7.57
N VAL A 174 -3.64 9.00 7.46
CA VAL A 174 -3.41 7.96 6.43
C VAL A 174 -3.16 6.62 7.14
N PRO A 175 -4.22 5.88 7.52
CA PRO A 175 -4.08 4.61 8.23
C PRO A 175 -3.19 3.59 7.51
N GLU A 176 -3.16 3.65 6.18
CA GLU A 176 -2.33 2.80 5.32
C GLU A 176 -0.84 3.05 5.52
N SER A 177 -0.41 4.20 6.06
CA SER A 177 1.00 4.45 6.38
C SER A 177 1.55 3.45 7.41
N LYS A 178 0.68 2.79 8.20
CA LYS A 178 1.09 1.69 9.10
C LYS A 178 1.70 0.51 8.33
N SER A 179 1.36 0.30 7.05
CA SER A 179 1.97 -0.78 6.26
C SER A 179 3.44 -0.53 5.94
N LEU A 180 3.91 0.71 6.08
CA LEU A 180 5.34 1.04 5.98
C LEU A 180 6.09 0.67 7.25
N ALA A 181 5.40 0.45 8.38
CA ALA A 181 6.06 0.21 9.65
C ALA A 181 6.71 -1.18 9.75
N PRO A 182 7.86 -1.29 10.46
CA PRO A 182 8.46 -2.57 10.81
C PRO A 182 7.45 -3.48 11.51
N THR A 183 7.63 -4.80 11.38
CA THR A 183 6.85 -5.79 12.13
C THR A 183 7.08 -5.64 13.62
N SER A 184 6.12 -6.11 14.42
CA SER A 184 6.29 -6.14 15.88
C SER A 184 7.54 -6.94 16.26
N ASP A 185 7.83 -8.02 15.53
CA ASP A 185 9.01 -8.87 15.74
C ASP A 185 10.30 -8.11 15.49
N ILE A 186 10.42 -7.35 14.39
CA ILE A 186 11.62 -6.53 14.12
C ILE A 186 11.84 -5.51 15.24
N ILE A 187 10.78 -4.85 15.72
CA ILE A 187 10.88 -3.87 16.81
C ILE A 187 11.33 -4.55 18.11
N ILE A 188 10.74 -5.70 18.42
CA ILE A 188 11.06 -6.46 19.64
C ILE A 188 12.49 -6.99 19.57
N SER A 189 12.91 -7.59 18.46
CA SER A 189 14.28 -8.08 18.25
C SER A 189 15.29 -6.96 18.37
N ALA A 190 15.05 -5.79 17.77
CA ALA A 190 15.95 -4.65 17.90
C ALA A 190 16.09 -4.15 19.35
N VAL A 191 15.02 -4.21 20.15
CA VAL A 191 15.08 -3.89 21.59
C VAL A 191 15.86 -4.97 22.33
N CYS A 192 15.59 -6.24 22.08
CA CYS A 192 16.31 -7.36 22.69
C CYS A 192 17.82 -7.29 22.42
N GLU A 193 18.21 -7.05 21.17
CA GLU A 193 19.60 -6.89 20.74
C GLU A 193 20.25 -5.67 21.42
N HIS A 194 19.58 -4.53 21.46
CA HIS A 194 20.13 -3.30 22.06
C HIS A 194 20.40 -3.42 23.56
N TYR A 195 19.54 -4.14 24.29
CA TYR A 195 19.69 -4.35 25.74
C TYR A 195 20.40 -5.66 26.08
N GLU A 196 20.81 -6.46 25.10
CA GLU A 196 21.40 -7.79 25.28
C GLU A 196 20.51 -8.72 26.15
N VAL A 197 19.19 -8.65 25.94
CA VAL A 197 18.21 -9.45 26.68
C VAL A 197 17.43 -10.38 25.77
N ALA A 198 17.10 -11.57 26.27
CA ALA A 198 16.20 -12.48 25.58
C ALA A 198 14.73 -11.99 25.68
N PHE A 199 13.90 -12.38 24.71
CA PHE A 199 12.48 -11.99 24.66
C PHE A 199 11.70 -12.34 25.94
N ASN A 200 12.00 -13.49 26.54
CA ASN A 200 11.39 -13.93 27.80
C ASN A 200 11.69 -12.98 28.98
N GLU A 201 12.82 -12.28 28.99
CA GLU A 201 13.13 -11.26 29.99
C GLU A 201 12.22 -10.03 29.87
N LEU A 202 11.78 -9.68 28.66
CA LEU A 202 10.79 -8.62 28.47
C LEU A 202 9.48 -8.96 29.17
N LEU A 203 9.07 -10.23 29.16
CA LEU A 203 7.80 -10.67 29.74
C LEU A 203 7.80 -10.67 31.28
N LYS A 204 8.99 -10.73 31.91
CA LYS A 204 9.11 -10.80 33.37
C LYS A 204 8.67 -9.48 34.02
N THR A 205 7.91 -9.63 35.10
CA THR A 205 7.43 -8.49 35.90
C THR A 205 7.91 -8.65 37.33
N ARG A 206 8.62 -7.64 37.84
CA ARG A 206 9.00 -7.55 39.25
C ARG A 206 8.40 -6.28 39.85
N ARG A 207 7.70 -6.42 40.97
CA ARG A 207 7.03 -5.29 41.64
C ARG A 207 8.08 -4.25 42.05
N GLY A 208 7.83 -2.98 41.74
CA GLY A 208 8.73 -1.87 42.07
C GLY A 208 9.92 -1.68 41.11
N ILE A 209 10.18 -2.60 40.19
CA ILE A 209 11.30 -2.52 39.25
C ILE A 209 10.82 -1.98 37.91
N PHE A 210 11.49 -0.96 37.40
CA PHE A 210 11.26 -0.41 36.07
C PHE A 210 11.88 -1.34 35.02
N ASN A 211 11.07 -2.18 34.37
CA ASN A 211 11.51 -2.97 33.22
C ASN A 211 11.64 -2.05 32.00
N GLU A 212 12.79 -1.39 31.90
CA GLU A 212 13.13 -0.43 30.84
C GLU A 212 13.03 -1.04 29.44
N PRO A 213 13.62 -2.22 29.15
CA PRO A 213 13.52 -2.85 27.83
C PRO A 213 12.06 -3.08 27.41
N ARG A 214 11.22 -3.68 28.28
CA ARG A 214 9.80 -3.89 27.97
C ARG A 214 9.07 -2.56 27.74
N ASN A 215 9.34 -1.56 28.58
CA ASN A 215 8.63 -0.29 28.50
C ASN A 215 9.00 0.48 27.23
N ILE A 216 10.25 0.41 26.79
CA ILE A 216 10.70 0.96 25.52
C ILE A 216 10.11 0.17 24.35
N ALA A 217 10.05 -1.17 24.41
CA ALA A 217 9.34 -1.97 23.40
C ALA A 217 7.87 -1.55 23.27
N VAL A 218 7.14 -1.40 24.40
CA VAL A 218 5.76 -0.88 24.42
C VAL A 218 5.67 0.50 23.74
N TYR A 219 6.57 1.42 24.11
CA TYR A 219 6.60 2.77 23.56
C TYR A 219 6.85 2.76 22.05
N LEU A 220 7.82 1.97 21.57
CA LEU A 220 8.16 1.84 20.16
C LEU A 220 7.01 1.19 19.38
N LEU A 221 6.46 0.06 19.82
CA LEU A 221 5.29 -0.58 19.18
C LEU A 221 4.13 0.41 18.98
N ARG A 222 3.91 1.33 19.94
CA ARG A 222 2.90 2.39 19.79
C ARG A 222 3.34 3.53 18.87
N HIS A 223 4.55 4.07 19.03
CA HIS A 223 4.98 5.30 18.36
C HIS A 223 5.53 5.08 16.95
N ILE A 224 6.14 3.93 16.69
CA ILE A 224 6.64 3.50 15.37
C ILE A 224 5.50 2.88 14.58
N ARG A 225 4.96 1.75 15.06
CA ARG A 225 3.98 0.94 14.32
C ARG A 225 2.53 1.37 14.49
N GLY A 226 2.19 1.99 15.62
CA GLY A 226 0.81 2.36 15.91
C GLY A 226 -0.07 1.16 16.27
N GLU A 227 0.52 0.16 16.94
CA GLU A 227 -0.20 -1.00 17.45
C GLU A 227 -1.30 -0.60 18.44
N ASN A 228 -2.36 -1.41 18.49
CA ASN A 228 -3.42 -1.24 19.47
C ASN A 228 -2.91 -1.64 20.87
N LEU A 229 -3.39 -0.97 21.91
CA LEU A 229 -3.05 -1.28 23.30
C LEU A 229 -3.35 -2.75 23.65
N ASN A 230 -4.45 -3.31 23.14
CA ASN A 230 -4.79 -4.73 23.32
C ASN A 230 -3.79 -5.65 22.62
N ASN A 231 -3.33 -5.30 21.41
CA ASN A 231 -2.32 -6.10 20.71
C ASN A 231 -1.00 -6.08 21.48
N ILE A 232 -0.59 -4.89 21.95
CA ILE A 232 0.64 -4.74 22.75
C ILE A 232 0.53 -5.52 24.06
N SER A 233 -0.64 -5.50 24.71
CA SER A 233 -0.84 -6.25 25.95
C SER A 233 -0.70 -7.75 25.74
N THR A 234 -1.26 -8.27 24.64
CA THR A 234 -1.12 -9.69 24.27
C THR A 234 0.33 -10.03 23.91
N LEU A 235 1.00 -9.23 23.07
CA LEU A 235 2.37 -9.47 22.62
C LEU A 235 3.39 -9.51 23.77
N LEU A 236 3.23 -8.66 24.77
CA LEU A 236 4.19 -8.50 25.88
C LEU A 236 3.68 -9.06 27.22
N ASN A 237 2.61 -9.86 27.18
CA ASN A 237 1.98 -10.49 28.35
C ASN A 237 1.66 -9.50 29.50
N ILE A 238 1.11 -8.34 29.15
CA ILE A 238 0.69 -7.31 30.10
C ILE A 238 -0.80 -7.53 30.42
N LYS A 239 -1.14 -7.63 31.71
CA LYS A 239 -2.51 -7.99 32.16
C LYS A 239 -3.61 -7.06 31.63
N THR A 240 -3.34 -5.76 31.51
CA THR A 240 -4.36 -4.78 31.11
C THR A 240 -3.83 -3.78 30.10
N TYR A 241 -4.68 -3.39 29.13
CA TYR A 241 -4.37 -2.33 28.17
C TYR A 241 -4.14 -0.98 28.85
N SER A 242 -4.74 -0.74 30.03
CA SER A 242 -4.54 0.47 30.83
C SER A 242 -3.09 0.58 31.33
N THR A 243 -2.47 -0.54 31.68
CA THR A 243 -1.04 -0.59 32.04
C THR A 243 -0.18 -0.20 30.85
N VAL A 244 -0.51 -0.67 29.65
CA VAL A 244 0.17 -0.27 28.40
C VAL A 244 0.08 1.25 28.20
N SER A 245 -1.11 1.83 28.37
CA SER A 245 -1.31 3.29 28.27
C SER A 245 -0.44 4.06 29.27
N SER A 246 -0.38 3.61 30.52
CA SER A 246 0.46 4.23 31.56
C SER A 246 1.95 4.14 31.24
N ILE A 247 2.41 2.99 30.73
CA ILE A 247 3.81 2.80 30.29
C ILE A 247 4.15 3.77 29.17
N ILE A 248 3.28 3.89 28.15
CA ILE A 248 3.47 4.80 27.02
C ILE A 248 3.66 6.23 27.50
N ARG A 249 2.80 6.70 28.41
CA ARG A 249 2.89 8.04 29.00
C ARG A 249 4.20 8.23 29.77
N LYS A 250 4.54 7.28 30.65
CA LYS A 250 5.76 7.33 31.45
C LYS A 250 7.04 7.39 30.60
N VAL A 251 7.14 6.56 29.56
CA VAL A 251 8.30 6.59 28.65
C VAL A 251 8.34 7.88 27.83
N SER A 252 7.17 8.41 27.42
CA SER A 252 7.10 9.71 26.75
C SER A 252 7.63 10.85 27.62
N ASP A 253 7.33 10.83 28.93
CA ASP A 253 7.80 11.84 29.87
C ASP A 253 9.29 11.67 30.16
N LEU A 254 9.76 10.42 30.36
CA LEU A 254 11.17 10.09 30.52
C LEU A 254 12.01 10.53 29.30
N LYS A 255 11.51 10.33 28.08
CA LYS A 255 12.20 10.74 26.85
C LYS A 255 12.45 12.26 26.81
N LYS A 256 11.55 13.07 27.37
CA LYS A 256 11.70 14.54 27.41
C LYS A 256 12.76 14.98 28.41
N CYS A 257 12.80 14.34 29.58
CA CYS A 257 13.62 14.80 30.70
C CYS A 257 14.96 14.03 30.86
N ASN A 258 15.11 12.84 30.26
CA ASN A 258 16.29 12.01 30.41
C ASN A 258 17.02 11.81 29.06
N ARG A 259 18.22 12.40 28.95
CA ARG A 259 19.05 12.33 27.74
C ARG A 259 19.49 10.89 27.41
N ARG A 260 19.71 10.02 28.40
CA ARG A 260 20.11 8.62 28.19
C ARG A 260 19.00 7.86 27.48
N ILE A 261 17.80 7.87 28.05
CA ILE A 261 16.60 7.21 27.48
C ILE A 261 16.30 7.72 26.07
N ARG A 262 16.44 9.04 25.85
CA ARG A 262 16.26 9.62 24.53
C ARG A 262 17.26 9.04 23.52
N LYS A 263 18.54 8.97 23.88
CA LYS A 263 19.60 8.40 23.03
C LYS A 263 19.40 6.90 22.77
N GLU A 264 18.96 6.14 23.76
CA GLU A 264 18.64 4.71 23.59
C GLU A 264 17.50 4.51 22.59
N ILE A 265 16.41 5.26 22.75
CA ILE A 265 15.28 5.24 21.80
C ILE A 265 15.74 5.63 20.39
N GLU A 266 16.56 6.68 20.25
CA GLU A 266 17.13 7.11 18.97
C GLU A 266 18.02 6.00 18.37
N SER A 267 18.88 5.37 19.17
CA SER A 267 19.76 4.28 18.73
C SER A 267 19.01 3.04 18.26
N ILE A 268 17.96 2.63 18.98
CA ILE A 268 17.11 1.51 18.57
C ILE A 268 16.33 1.87 17.29
N GLN A 269 15.90 3.12 17.16
CA GLN A 269 15.27 3.59 15.92
C GLN A 269 16.23 3.52 14.73
N ASP A 270 17.50 3.86 14.94
CA ASP A 270 18.54 3.79 13.90
C ASP A 270 18.93 2.35 13.56
N SER A 271 18.96 1.43 14.52
CA SER A 271 19.23 0.01 14.26
C SER A 271 18.08 -0.64 13.48
N ILE A 272 16.83 -0.35 13.82
CA ILE A 272 15.65 -0.76 13.05
C ILE A 272 15.75 -0.25 11.61
N ASN A 273 16.34 0.93 11.41
CA ASN A 273 16.56 1.54 10.09
C ASN A 273 17.67 0.83 9.30
N THR A 274 18.75 0.44 9.97
CA THR A 274 19.96 -0.10 9.35
C THR A 274 19.83 -1.59 9.07
N GLY A 275 19.28 -2.36 10.01
CA GLY A 275 18.98 -3.78 9.84
C GLY A 275 17.94 -4.03 8.74
N GLN A 276 17.07 -3.05 8.49
CA GLN A 276 16.17 -3.08 7.33
C GLN A 276 16.88 -2.87 5.99
N ARG A 277 17.99 -2.12 5.91
CA ARG A 277 18.73 -1.87 4.65
C ARG A 277 19.65 -3.01 4.21
N GLN A 278 19.90 -3.99 5.08
CA GLN A 278 20.87 -5.08 4.84
C GLN A 278 20.20 -6.42 4.50
N THR A 279 18.87 -6.49 4.53
CA THR A 279 18.05 -7.65 4.16
C THR A 279 17.24 -7.35 2.90
#